data_AF-A0A817HWK6-F1
#
_entry.id   AF-A0A817HWK6-F1
#
_cell.length_a   1.000
_cell.length_b   1.000
_cell.length_c   1.000
_cell.angle_alpha   90.00
_cell.angle_beta   90.00
_cell.angle_gamma   90.00
#
_symmetry.space_group_name_H-M   'P 1'
#
loop_
_entity.id
_entity.type
_entity.pdbx_description
1 polymer ?
#
loop_
_entity_poly.entity_id
_entity_poly.type
_entity_poly.pdbx_seq_one_letter_code
_entity_poly.pdbx_strand_id
1 'polypeptide(L)'
;MLGGYGLVDDKFKNQEWVSPSLNTFADGALYLNIYDIVKWETGLNSKKILKDKASFDQMWSPVRLNDNTTYPYGFGWELDETVSGMHVVKHGGTWQGFESYIIRVLDVKVTVVIFANVDVADVEEIASNVLEMFDSQLALKSDENE
;
A
#
# COMPACT_ATOMS: atom_id res chain seq x y z
N MET A 1 -11.96 5.17 -21.32
CA MET A 1 -10.95 5.23 -20.26
C MET A 1 -11.60 4.61 -19.05
N LEU A 2 -10.96 3.64 -18.38
CA LEU A 2 -11.50 3.11 -17.12
C LEU A 2 -11.43 4.26 -16.11
N GLY A 3 -12.56 4.52 -15.49
CA GLY A 3 -12.71 5.63 -14.58
C GLY A 3 -13.41 5.13 -13.33
N GLY A 4 -12.86 5.46 -12.16
CA GLY A 4 -13.45 5.12 -10.89
C GLY A 4 -14.69 5.98 -10.60
N TYR A 5 -15.19 5.87 -9.38
CA TYR A 5 -16.40 6.56 -8.98
C TYR A 5 -16.12 7.45 -7.77
N GLY A 6 -16.61 8.69 -7.84
CA GLY A 6 -16.68 9.61 -6.71
C GLY A 6 -18.10 9.74 -6.20
N LEU A 7 -18.27 9.99 -4.90
CA LEU A 7 -19.58 10.31 -4.32
C LEU A 7 -19.86 11.81 -4.43
N VAL A 8 -20.87 12.20 -5.22
CA VAL A 8 -21.28 13.59 -5.42
C VAL A 8 -22.80 13.71 -5.26
N ASP A 9 -23.25 14.48 -4.28
CA ASP A 9 -24.68 14.61 -3.91
C ASP A 9 -25.34 13.25 -3.63
N ASP A 10 -24.68 12.41 -2.83
CA ASP A 10 -25.10 11.03 -2.49
C ASP A 10 -25.28 10.09 -3.70
N LYS A 11 -24.65 10.41 -4.83
CA LYS A 11 -24.69 9.59 -6.05
C LYS A 11 -23.29 9.31 -6.54
N PHE A 12 -23.03 8.05 -6.88
CA PHE A 12 -21.81 7.68 -7.58
C PHE A 12 -21.79 8.29 -8.97
N LYS A 13 -20.79 9.14 -9.22
CA LYS A 13 -20.50 9.71 -10.52
C LYS A 13 -19.13 9.22 -10.96
N ASN A 14 -18.97 9.03 -12.26
CA ASN A 14 -17.64 8.77 -12.81
C ASN A 14 -16.74 9.97 -12.49
N GLN A 15 -15.46 9.72 -12.23
CA GLN A 15 -14.46 10.75 -11.97
C GLN A 15 -14.43 11.84 -13.05
N GLU A 16 -13.99 13.03 -12.66
CA GLU A 16 -13.80 14.12 -13.59
C GLU A 16 -12.71 13.80 -14.63
N TRP A 17 -12.80 14.48 -15.78
CA TRP A 17 -11.79 14.33 -16.81
C TRP A 17 -10.43 14.83 -16.32
N VAL A 18 -9.40 14.01 -16.49
CA VAL A 18 -8.01 14.36 -16.21
C VAL A 18 -7.20 14.12 -17.50
N SER A 19 -6.23 15.01 -17.77
CA SER A 19 -5.39 14.89 -18.96
C SER A 19 -4.60 13.56 -18.95
N PRO A 20 -4.60 12.79 -20.06
CA PRO A 20 -3.77 11.59 -20.18
C PRO A 20 -2.27 11.83 -19.97
N SER A 21 -1.79 13.05 -20.18
CA SER A 21 -0.39 13.42 -19.92
C SER A 21 0.02 13.34 -18.45
N LEU A 22 -0.95 13.24 -17.52
CA LEU A 22 -0.68 13.03 -16.11
C LEU A 22 -0.54 11.53 -15.76
N ASN A 23 -0.97 10.63 -16.65
CA ASN A 23 -0.85 9.17 -16.48
C ASN A 23 0.51 8.64 -17.00
N THR A 24 1.58 9.42 -16.94
CA THR A 24 2.90 9.03 -17.48
C THR A 24 4.00 8.96 -16.43
N PHE A 25 3.70 9.35 -15.20
CA PHE A 25 4.69 9.42 -14.13
C PHE A 25 4.71 8.14 -13.29
N ALA A 26 5.88 7.85 -12.73
CA ALA A 26 6.14 6.61 -11.99
C ALA A 26 5.57 6.60 -10.56
N ASP A 27 4.90 7.67 -10.16
CA ASP A 27 4.32 7.90 -8.84
C ASP A 27 2.92 7.27 -8.65
N GLY A 28 2.20 6.95 -9.74
CA GLY A 28 0.87 6.34 -9.59
C GLY A 28 0.19 5.79 -10.86
N ALA A 29 0.80 5.92 -12.04
CA ALA A 29 0.11 5.61 -13.30
C ALA A 29 0.10 4.11 -13.71
N LEU A 30 0.43 3.20 -12.79
CA LEU A 30 0.46 1.76 -13.09
C LEU A 30 -0.94 1.14 -13.01
N TYR A 31 -1.31 0.39 -14.04
CA TYR A 31 -2.52 -0.42 -14.05
C TYR A 31 -2.16 -1.87 -13.75
N LEU A 32 -2.69 -2.40 -12.66
CA LEU A 32 -2.42 -3.75 -12.18
C LEU A 32 -3.73 -4.47 -11.88
N ASN A 33 -3.71 -5.79 -11.97
CA ASN A 33 -4.77 -6.65 -11.42
C ASN A 33 -4.18 -7.55 -10.31
N ILE A 34 -5.06 -8.29 -9.63
CA ILE A 34 -4.63 -9.15 -8.50
C ILE A 34 -3.60 -10.21 -8.92
N TYR A 35 -3.65 -10.74 -10.15
CA TYR A 35 -2.68 -11.72 -10.63
C TYR A 35 -1.30 -11.11 -10.85
N ASP A 36 -1.23 -9.84 -11.26
CA ASP A 36 0.04 -9.13 -11.41
C ASP A 36 0.67 -8.86 -10.04
N ILE A 37 -0.14 -8.52 -9.03
CA ILE A 37 0.34 -8.41 -7.64
C ILE A 37 0.85 -9.75 -7.12
N VAL A 38 0.13 -10.86 -7.35
CA VAL A 38 0.60 -12.20 -6.94
C VAL A 38 1.96 -12.53 -7.58
N LYS A 39 2.16 -12.20 -8.86
CA LYS A 39 3.47 -12.37 -9.54
C LYS A 39 4.54 -11.47 -8.93
N TRP A 40 4.21 -10.20 -8.64
CA TRP A 40 5.10 -9.25 -7.99
C TRP A 40 5.54 -9.77 -6.61
N GLU A 41 4.61 -10.16 -5.75
CA GLU A 41 4.87 -10.73 -4.44
C GLU A 41 5.75 -11.97 -4.52
N THR A 42 5.46 -12.87 -5.48
CA THR A 42 6.26 -14.07 -5.70
C THR A 42 7.69 -13.72 -6.14
N GLY A 43 7.84 -12.78 -7.08
CA GLY A 43 9.14 -12.35 -7.61
C GLY A 43 9.99 -11.64 -6.57
N LEU A 44 9.37 -10.77 -5.77
CA LEU A 44 10.02 -10.01 -4.71
C LEU A 44 10.50 -10.93 -3.59
N ASN A 45 9.61 -11.77 -3.05
CA ASN A 45 9.92 -12.69 -1.94
C ASN A 45 10.90 -13.81 -2.33
N SER A 46 10.97 -14.19 -3.61
CA SER A 46 11.96 -15.14 -4.10
C SER A 46 13.30 -14.51 -4.48
N LYS A 47 13.50 -13.20 -4.20
CA LYS A 47 14.71 -12.43 -4.54
C LYS A 47 15.11 -12.54 -6.01
N LYS A 48 14.12 -12.70 -6.90
CA LYS A 48 14.36 -12.76 -8.35
C LYS A 48 14.63 -11.38 -8.94
N ILE A 49 14.06 -10.34 -8.34
CA ILE A 49 14.10 -8.96 -8.84
C ILE A 49 15.32 -8.23 -8.27
N LEU A 50 15.45 -8.21 -6.94
CA LEU A 50 16.56 -7.57 -6.24
C LEU A 50 17.35 -8.63 -5.46
N LYS A 51 18.50 -9.02 -6.01
CA LYS A 51 19.34 -10.12 -5.48
C LYS A 51 20.27 -9.68 -4.36
N ASP A 52 20.69 -8.41 -4.39
CA ASP A 52 21.57 -7.86 -3.37
C ASP A 52 20.80 -7.69 -2.05
N LYS A 53 21.31 -8.31 -0.99
CA LYS A 53 20.63 -8.32 0.32
C LYS A 53 20.59 -6.92 0.91
N ALA A 54 21.67 -6.15 0.83
CA ALA A 54 21.73 -4.81 1.42
C ALA A 54 20.69 -3.88 0.78
N SER A 55 20.60 -3.89 -0.56
CA SER A 55 19.60 -3.13 -1.31
C SER A 55 18.17 -3.58 -0.99
N PHE A 56 17.95 -4.90 -0.83
CA PHE A 56 16.65 -5.43 -0.46
C PHE A 56 16.22 -5.00 0.94
N ASP A 57 17.12 -5.07 1.92
CA ASP A 57 16.84 -4.65 3.29
C ASP A 57 16.60 -3.13 3.37
N GLN A 58 17.30 -2.35 2.55
CA GLN A 58 17.16 -0.89 2.51
C GLN A 58 15.76 -0.43 2.08
N MET A 59 15.06 -1.21 1.25
CA MET A 59 13.69 -0.89 0.82
C MET A 59 12.71 -0.78 1.99
N TRP A 60 12.96 -1.53 3.06
CA TRP A 60 12.12 -1.61 4.26
C TRP A 60 12.71 -0.86 5.46
N SER A 61 13.79 -0.10 5.25
CA SER A 61 14.50 0.58 6.34
C SER A 61 14.01 2.02 6.49
N PRO A 62 13.84 2.53 7.71
CA PRO A 62 13.48 3.93 7.94
C PRO A 62 14.48 4.89 7.28
N VAL A 63 13.96 5.91 6.61
CA VAL A 63 14.79 6.98 6.06
C VAL A 63 15.37 7.85 7.17
N ARG A 64 16.56 8.39 6.93
CA ARG A 64 17.20 9.39 7.78
C ARG A 64 17.00 10.79 7.20
N LEU A 65 16.49 11.71 8.01
CA LEU A 65 16.25 13.10 7.63
C LEU A 65 17.52 13.96 7.78
N ASN A 66 17.48 15.19 7.26
CA ASN A 66 18.61 16.12 7.25
C ASN A 66 19.08 16.55 8.65
N ASP A 67 18.23 16.41 9.66
CA ASP A 67 18.53 16.69 11.07
C ASP A 67 19.02 15.46 11.85
N ASN A 68 19.29 14.34 11.15
CA ASN A 68 19.66 13.03 11.68
C ASN A 68 18.56 12.27 12.44
N THR A 69 17.31 12.74 12.43
CA THR A 69 16.17 11.96 12.91
C THR A 69 15.76 10.90 11.87
N THR A 70 14.91 9.95 12.27
CA THR A 70 14.34 8.93 11.40
C THR A 70 12.86 9.17 11.18
N TYR A 71 12.36 8.83 10.00
CA TYR A 71 10.92 8.81 9.70
C TYR A 71 10.53 7.39 9.26
N PRO A 72 9.35 6.87 9.68
CA PRO A 72 8.94 5.49 9.41
C PRO A 72 8.46 5.31 7.95
N TYR A 73 9.35 5.58 7.02
CA TYR A 73 9.13 5.41 5.59
C TYR A 73 10.41 4.85 4.95
N GLY A 74 10.27 3.82 4.12
CA GLY A 74 11.34 3.21 3.32
C GLY A 74 11.29 3.67 1.87
N PHE A 75 11.79 2.85 0.94
CA PHE A 75 11.71 3.17 -0.49
C PHE A 75 10.33 2.85 -1.06
N GLY A 76 9.38 3.77 -0.88
CA GLY A 76 8.01 3.67 -1.38
C GLY A 76 7.06 2.90 -0.46
N TRP A 77 7.38 2.84 0.84
CA TRP A 77 6.63 2.08 1.83
C TRP A 77 6.58 2.81 3.15
N GLU A 78 5.40 2.93 3.73
CA GLU A 78 5.23 3.27 5.14
C GLU A 78 5.62 2.06 6.00
N LEU A 79 6.24 2.32 7.14
CA LEU A 79 6.75 1.31 8.04
C LEU A 79 5.94 1.35 9.34
N ASP A 80 5.49 0.20 9.79
CA ASP A 80 4.63 0.07 10.96
C ASP A 80 4.94 -1.25 11.69
N GLU A 81 4.24 -1.51 12.79
CA GLU A 81 4.33 -2.75 13.54
C GLU A 81 2.96 -3.30 13.92
N THR A 82 2.85 -4.63 13.95
CA THR A 82 1.66 -5.27 14.53
C THR A 82 1.67 -5.15 16.06
N VAL A 83 0.54 -5.41 16.71
CA VAL A 83 0.40 -5.48 18.17
C VAL A 83 1.37 -6.48 18.81
N SER A 84 1.81 -7.50 18.06
CA SER A 84 2.82 -8.47 18.49
C SER A 84 4.26 -8.09 18.13
N GLY A 85 4.49 -6.88 17.60
CA GLY A 85 5.81 -6.37 17.22
C GLY A 85 6.39 -6.96 15.92
N MET A 86 5.54 -7.46 15.00
CA MET A 86 6.00 -7.88 13.67
C MET A 86 6.11 -6.68 12.73
N HIS A 87 7.06 -6.71 11.80
CA HIS A 87 7.33 -5.62 10.87
C HIS A 87 6.27 -5.56 9.78
N VAL A 88 5.70 -4.37 9.62
CA VAL A 88 4.70 -4.08 8.60
C VAL A 88 5.24 -3.07 7.60
N VAL A 89 4.94 -3.32 6.33
CA VAL A 89 5.15 -2.36 5.25
C VAL A 89 3.85 -2.15 4.50
N LYS A 90 3.45 -0.89 4.31
CA LYS A 90 2.15 -0.54 3.73
C LYS A 90 2.27 0.61 2.75
N HIS A 91 1.33 0.68 1.79
CA HIS A 91 1.25 1.81 0.87
C HIS A 91 -0.16 1.93 0.31
N GLY A 92 -0.69 3.14 0.36
CA GLY A 92 -1.94 3.52 -0.31
C GLY A 92 -1.70 4.04 -1.72
N GLY A 93 -2.75 4.01 -2.54
CA GLY A 93 -2.76 4.64 -3.85
C GLY A 93 -4.15 5.11 -4.20
N THR A 94 -4.27 6.39 -4.53
CA THR A 94 -5.54 7.01 -4.91
C THR A 94 -5.37 7.73 -6.23
N TRP A 95 -6.18 7.38 -7.22
CA TRP A 95 -6.13 8.03 -8.51
C TRP A 95 -7.45 7.89 -9.27
N GLN A 96 -8.00 9.00 -9.76
CA GLN A 96 -9.13 9.01 -10.69
C GLN A 96 -10.34 8.16 -10.24
N GLY A 97 -10.73 8.30 -8.97
CA GLY A 97 -11.87 7.58 -8.37
C GLY A 97 -11.56 6.13 -7.99
N PHE A 98 -10.31 5.70 -8.07
CA PHE A 98 -9.84 4.42 -7.55
C PHE A 98 -9.07 4.61 -6.26
N GLU A 99 -9.25 3.65 -5.37
CA GLU A 99 -8.43 3.45 -4.18
C GLU A 99 -7.79 2.07 -4.23
N SER A 100 -6.57 2.00 -3.72
CA SER A 100 -5.82 0.77 -3.58
C SER A 100 -5.01 0.82 -2.30
N TYR A 101 -4.86 -0.35 -1.69
CA TYR A 101 -4.03 -0.49 -0.51
C TYR A 101 -3.32 -1.82 -0.53
N ILE A 102 -2.07 -1.83 -0.10
CA ILE A 102 -1.28 -3.03 0.10
C ILE A 102 -0.61 -2.94 1.46
N ILE A 103 -0.78 -3.99 2.25
CA ILE A 103 -0.14 -4.15 3.56
C ILE A 103 0.53 -5.52 3.61
N ARG A 104 1.77 -5.57 4.09
CA ARG A 104 2.52 -6.81 4.30
C ARG A 104 3.05 -6.90 5.71
N VAL A 105 2.88 -8.07 6.32
CA VAL A 105 3.60 -8.45 7.54
C VAL A 105 4.77 -9.33 7.14
N LEU A 106 5.98 -8.76 7.18
CA LEU A 106 7.17 -9.36 6.59
C LEU A 106 7.59 -10.65 7.29
N ASP A 107 7.47 -10.69 8.62
CA ASP A 107 7.91 -11.79 9.47
C ASP A 107 7.18 -13.11 9.17
N VAL A 108 5.88 -13.02 8.83
CA VAL A 108 5.03 -14.19 8.53
C VAL A 108 4.66 -14.33 7.06
N LYS A 109 5.14 -13.40 6.21
CA LYS A 109 4.87 -13.38 4.76
C LYS A 109 3.37 -13.37 4.42
N VAL A 110 2.62 -12.58 5.17
CA VAL A 110 1.20 -12.32 4.92
C VAL A 110 1.09 -10.99 4.19
N THR A 111 0.33 -10.97 3.09
CA THR A 111 0.07 -9.77 2.29
C THR A 111 -1.42 -9.65 2.06
N VAL A 112 -2.01 -8.49 2.36
CA VAL A 112 -3.39 -8.13 2.03
C VAL A 112 -3.35 -7.00 1.02
N VAL A 113 -4.19 -7.11 -0.02
CA VAL A 113 -4.26 -6.16 -1.12
C VAL A 113 -5.73 -5.88 -1.41
N ILE A 114 -6.10 -4.61 -1.40
CA ILE A 114 -7.45 -4.13 -1.68
C ILE A 114 -7.42 -3.23 -2.90
N PHE A 115 -8.38 -3.44 -3.81
CA PHE A 115 -8.65 -2.54 -4.92
C PHE A 115 -10.12 -2.14 -4.87
N ALA A 116 -10.39 -0.85 -4.90
CA ALA A 116 -11.71 -0.28 -4.97
C ALA A 116 -11.80 0.65 -6.18
N ASN A 117 -12.94 0.58 -6.88
CA ASN A 117 -13.28 1.50 -7.95
C ASN A 117 -14.11 2.68 -7.45
N VAL A 118 -14.02 2.99 -6.17
CA VAL A 118 -14.69 4.13 -5.53
C VAL A 118 -13.71 4.79 -4.56
N ASP A 119 -13.72 6.12 -4.47
CA ASP A 119 -12.81 6.94 -3.65
C ASP A 119 -13.31 7.23 -2.21
N VAL A 120 -14.23 6.39 -1.72
CA VAL A 120 -14.77 6.44 -0.36
C VAL A 120 -14.84 5.04 0.25
N ALA A 121 -13.98 4.12 -0.20
CA ALA A 121 -14.05 2.73 0.23
C ALA A 121 -13.39 2.51 1.59
N ASP A 122 -12.49 3.41 2.02
CA ASP A 122 -11.62 3.22 3.18
C ASP A 122 -10.84 1.90 3.07
N VAL A 123 -10.08 1.80 1.99
CA VAL A 123 -9.30 0.60 1.66
C VAL A 123 -8.25 0.25 2.73
N GLU A 124 -7.81 1.21 3.53
CA GLU A 124 -6.88 1.01 4.64
C GLU A 124 -7.57 0.33 5.82
N GLU A 125 -8.74 0.82 6.25
CA GLU A 125 -9.52 0.19 7.32
C GLU A 125 -9.92 -1.24 6.90
N ILE A 126 -10.39 -1.43 5.66
CA ILE A 126 -10.73 -2.75 5.14
C ILE A 126 -9.51 -3.69 5.19
N ALA A 127 -8.34 -3.24 4.73
CA ALA A 127 -7.14 -4.07 4.72
C ALA A 127 -6.69 -4.46 6.15
N SER A 128 -6.74 -3.51 7.07
CA SER A 128 -6.37 -3.70 8.48
C SER A 128 -7.32 -4.69 9.17
N ASN A 129 -8.63 -4.54 8.95
CA ASN A 129 -9.64 -5.46 9.48
C ASN A 129 -9.49 -6.87 8.91
N VAL A 130 -9.23 -7.01 7.60
CA VAL A 130 -8.96 -8.33 6.99
C VAL A 130 -7.72 -8.99 7.60
N LEU A 131 -6.67 -8.20 7.88
CA LEU A 131 -5.45 -8.70 8.49
C LEU A 131 -5.70 -9.20 9.92
N GLU A 132 -6.43 -8.44 10.73
CA GLU A 132 -6.83 -8.84 12.09
C GLU A 132 -7.76 -10.06 12.09
N MET A 133 -8.73 -10.12 11.16
CA MET A 133 -9.61 -11.28 11.01
C MET A 133 -8.86 -12.55 10.61
N PHE A 134 -7.75 -12.42 9.86
CA PHE A 134 -6.91 -13.55 9.48
C PHE A 134 -6.13 -14.08 10.69
N ASP A 135 -5.53 -13.19 11.47
CA ASP A 135 -4.91 -13.50 12.76
C ASP A 135 -4.83 -12.22 13.61
N SER A 136 -5.46 -12.23 14.78
CA SER A 136 -5.49 -11.10 15.71
C SER A 136 -4.09 -10.60 16.15
N GLN A 137 -3.05 -11.44 16.08
CA GLN A 137 -1.67 -11.00 16.36
C GLN A 137 -1.12 -10.06 15.27
N LEU A 138 -1.74 -10.04 14.09
CA LEU A 138 -1.37 -9.20 12.96
C LEU A 138 -2.07 -7.85 12.95
N ALA A 139 -2.98 -7.57 13.90
CA ALA A 139 -3.58 -6.25 14.03
C ALA A 139 -2.49 -5.17 14.13
N LEU A 140 -2.71 -4.03 13.47
CA LEU A 140 -1.79 -2.89 13.53
C LEU A 140 -1.75 -2.31 14.95
N LYS A 141 -0.60 -1.81 15.38
CA LYS A 141 -0.56 -0.96 16.58
C LYS A 141 -1.33 0.33 16.29
N SER A 142 -2.17 0.74 17.23
CA SER A 142 -2.77 2.07 17.18
C SER A 142 -1.68 3.13 17.33
N ASP A 143 -1.71 4.17 16.51
CA ASP A 143 -0.86 5.34 16.69
C ASP A 143 -1.11 5.94 18.09
N GLU A 144 -0.11 5.89 18.99
CA GLU A 144 -0.21 6.50 20.33
C GLU A 144 -0.16 8.04 20.30
N ASN A 145 -0.30 8.67 19.12
CA ASN A 145 -0.21 10.12 18.94
C ASN A 145 -1.41 10.67 18.15
N GLU A 146 -2.57 10.75 18.80
CA GLU A 146 -3.59 11.77 18.54
C GLU A 146 -3.63 12.79 19.69
#